data_AF-A0ABD5LYB6-F1
#
_entry.id   AF-A0ABD5LYB6-F1
#
_cell.length_a   1.000
_cell.length_b   1.000
_cell.length_c   1.000
_cell.angle_alpha   90.00
_cell.angle_beta   90.00
_cell.angle_gamma   90.00
#
_symmetry.space_group_name_H-M   'P 1'
#
loop_
_entity.id
_entity.type
_entity.pdbx_description
1 polymer ?
#
loop_
_entity_poly.entity_id
_entity_poly.type
_entity_poly.pdbx_seq_one_letter_code
_entity_poly.pdbx_strand_id
1 'polypeptide(L)'
;MRSRRLGLPAVAAAGGAVYAVGVLSWMVSNGVYFDGDPGSTAAGVGYALGGLWLTAAVPLYLLGRASVASPLLVTALSLASTAFRWAVGTHLHPLTSHLTVWPLLFALAMGAGAVEALLRSGADRLLGVGGLRRLWRRPD
;
A
#
# COMPACT_ATOMS: atom_id res chain seq x y z
N MET A 1 -2.93 33.66 10.52
CA MET A 1 -3.44 32.28 10.57
C MET A 1 -2.31 31.32 10.16
N ARG A 2 -1.74 30.55 11.09
CA ARG A 2 -0.71 29.54 10.77
C ARG A 2 -1.39 28.34 10.13
N SER A 3 -1.11 28.06 8.86
CA SER A 3 -1.51 26.80 8.23
C SER A 3 -0.84 25.65 8.99
N ARG A 4 -1.65 24.79 9.63
CA ARG A 4 -1.15 23.52 10.16
C ARG A 4 -0.74 22.68 8.97
N ARG A 5 0.56 22.62 8.67
CA ARG A 5 1.09 21.63 7.72
C ARG A 5 0.84 20.26 8.35
N LEU A 6 0.12 19.40 7.64
CA LEU A 6 -0.08 18.01 8.03
C LEU A 6 1.28 17.31 8.07
N GLY A 7 1.56 16.55 9.13
CA GLY A 7 2.76 15.73 9.21
C GLY A 7 2.75 14.61 8.17
N LEU A 8 3.93 14.15 7.74
CA LEU A 8 4.06 13.03 6.80
C LEU A 8 3.21 11.80 7.17
N PRO A 9 3.17 11.35 8.44
CA PRO A 9 2.31 10.22 8.83
C PRO A 9 0.83 10.48 8.54
N ALA A 10 0.35 11.70 8.80
CA ALA A 10 -1.04 12.08 8.57
C ALA A 10 -1.36 12.13 7.06
N VAL A 11 -0.43 12.64 6.24
CA VAL A 11 -0.58 12.64 4.78
C VAL A 11 -0.62 11.22 4.23
N ALA A 12 0.28 10.35 4.69
CA ALA A 12 0.32 8.94 4.28
C ALA A 12 -0.94 8.18 4.71
N ALA A 13 -1.39 8.38 5.95
CA ALA A 13 -2.63 7.80 6.47
C ALA A 13 -3.86 8.27 5.68
N ALA A 14 -3.93 9.56 5.32
CA ALA A 14 -5.00 10.10 4.50
C ALA A 14 -4.97 9.51 3.08
N GLY A 15 -3.79 9.40 2.47
CA GLY A 15 -3.63 8.74 1.17
C GLY A 15 -4.07 7.27 1.19
N GLY A 16 -3.71 6.55 2.25
CA GLY A 16 -4.21 5.19 2.46
C GLY A 16 -5.72 5.12 2.63
N ALA A 17 -6.34 6.09 3.29
CA ALA A 17 -7.80 6.14 3.46
C ALA A 17 -8.50 6.38 2.12
N VAL A 18 -7.99 7.32 1.32
CA VAL A 18 -8.49 7.57 -0.04
C VAL A 18 -8.38 6.31 -0.91
N TYR A 19 -7.24 5.63 -0.85
CA TYR A 19 -7.04 4.36 -1.56
C TYR A 19 -8.03 3.29 -1.11
N ALA A 20 -8.16 3.07 0.20
CA ALA A 20 -9.05 2.04 0.74
C ALA A 20 -10.50 2.27 0.36
N VAL A 21 -10.99 3.51 0.52
CA VAL A 21 -12.36 3.88 0.16
C VAL A 21 -12.57 3.75 -1.35
N GLY A 22 -11.63 4.26 -2.17
CA GLY A 22 -11.75 4.20 -3.63
C GLY A 22 -11.77 2.78 -4.17
N VAL A 23 -10.82 1.95 -3.73
CA VAL A 23 -10.71 0.55 -4.17
C VAL A 23 -11.90 -0.28 -3.70
N LEU A 24 -12.30 -0.15 -2.43
CA LEU A 24 -13.46 -0.89 -1.93
C LEU A 24 -14.76 -0.45 -2.63
N SER A 25 -14.96 0.85 -2.84
CA SER A 25 -16.13 1.37 -3.56
C SER A 25 -16.19 0.85 -4.98
N TRP A 26 -15.07 0.83 -5.69
CA TRP A 26 -14.96 0.25 -7.02
C TRP A 26 -15.27 -1.26 -7.01
N MET A 27 -14.79 -2.01 -6.03
CA MET A 27 -15.08 -3.45 -5.93
C MET A 27 -16.56 -3.71 -5.66
N VAL A 28 -17.17 -2.96 -4.76
CA VAL A 28 -18.61 -3.05 -4.46
C VAL A 28 -19.46 -2.68 -5.67
N SER A 29 -19.09 -1.63 -6.41
CA SER A 29 -19.80 -1.26 -7.65
C SER A 29 -19.71 -2.35 -8.74
N ASN A 30 -18.74 -3.25 -8.63
CA ASN A 30 -18.53 -4.38 -9.54
C ASN A 30 -18.99 -5.72 -8.95
N GLY A 31 -19.87 -5.69 -7.96
CA GLY A 31 -20.58 -6.87 -7.45
C GLY A 31 -19.87 -7.62 -6.33
N VAL A 32 -18.83 -7.05 -5.71
CA VAL A 32 -18.28 -7.59 -4.46
C VAL A 32 -19.18 -7.20 -3.29
N TYR A 33 -19.68 -8.20 -2.57
CA TYR A 33 -20.47 -8.00 -1.35
C TYR A 33 -19.94 -8.89 -0.23
N PHE A 34 -20.23 -8.48 1.01
CA PHE A 34 -19.95 -9.24 2.21
C PHE A 34 -21.25 -9.93 2.61
N ASP A 35 -21.18 -11.23 2.85
CA ASP A 35 -22.32 -12.04 3.29
C ASP A 35 -21.94 -12.78 4.58
N GLY A 36 -22.87 -12.80 5.53
CA GLY A 36 -22.65 -13.29 6.89
C GLY A 36 -23.52 -12.59 7.92
N ASP A 37 -23.50 -13.08 9.16
CA ASP A 37 -24.11 -12.38 10.30
C ASP A 37 -23.48 -10.97 10.50
N PRO A 38 -24.15 -10.05 11.21
CA PRO A 38 -23.65 -8.68 11.38
C PRO A 38 -22.21 -8.61 11.94
N GLY A 39 -21.83 -9.53 12.82
CA GLY A 39 -20.50 -9.57 13.42
C GLY A 39 -19.43 -10.01 12.43
N SER A 40 -19.67 -11.10 11.70
CA SER A 40 -18.73 -11.56 10.66
C SER A 40 -18.61 -10.58 9.50
N THR A 41 -19.72 -9.95 9.10
CA THR A 41 -19.71 -8.89 8.07
C THR A 41 -18.87 -7.70 8.51
N ALA A 42 -19.05 -7.21 9.74
CA ALA A 42 -18.26 -6.11 10.26
C ALA A 42 -16.76 -6.45 10.34
N ALA A 43 -16.43 -7.69 10.77
CA ALA A 43 -15.06 -8.16 10.79
C ALA A 43 -14.43 -8.26 9.39
N GLY A 44 -15.18 -8.77 8.40
CA GLY A 44 -14.72 -8.87 7.01
C GLY A 44 -14.49 -7.52 6.36
N VAL A 45 -15.42 -6.57 6.54
CA VAL A 45 -15.26 -5.19 6.07
C VAL A 45 -14.07 -4.51 6.75
N GLY A 46 -13.94 -4.67 8.07
CA GLY A 46 -12.83 -4.13 8.84
C GLY A 46 -11.47 -4.67 8.39
N TYR A 47 -11.39 -5.98 8.15
CA TYR A 47 -10.20 -6.64 7.61
C TYR A 47 -9.83 -6.11 6.22
N ALA A 48 -10.81 -5.99 5.32
CA ALA A 48 -10.61 -5.47 3.97
C ALA A 48 -10.15 -4.00 3.98
N LEU A 49 -10.85 -3.13 4.71
CA LEU A 49 -10.50 -1.71 4.82
C LEU A 49 -9.14 -1.50 5.48
N GLY A 50 -8.87 -2.22 6.58
CA GLY A 50 -7.58 -2.16 7.25
C GLY A 50 -6.44 -2.61 6.33
N GLY A 51 -6.66 -3.69 5.58
CA GLY A 51 -5.71 -4.21 4.61
C GLY A 51 -5.39 -3.21 3.50
N LEU A 52 -6.43 -2.70 2.82
CA LEU A 52 -6.28 -1.70 1.77
C LEU A 52 -5.64 -0.42 2.29
N TRP A 53 -6.00 0.02 3.50
CA TRP A 53 -5.42 1.19 4.11
C TRP A 53 -3.91 1.01 4.32
N LEU A 54 -3.49 -0.13 4.89
CA LEU A 54 -2.08 -0.44 5.14
C LEU A 54 -1.27 -0.58 3.85
N THR A 55 -1.81 -1.25 2.83
CA THR A 55 -1.12 -1.48 1.55
C THR A 55 -0.83 -0.20 0.77
N ALA A 56 -1.50 0.91 1.07
CA ALA A 56 -1.19 2.21 0.51
C ALA A 56 -0.49 3.15 1.51
N ALA A 57 -0.94 3.24 2.76
CA ALA A 57 -0.41 4.17 3.74
C ALA A 57 1.07 3.91 4.05
N VAL A 58 1.46 2.65 4.23
CA VAL A 58 2.85 2.31 4.57
C VAL A 58 3.79 2.60 3.41
N PRO A 59 3.53 2.18 2.15
CA PRO A 59 4.34 2.59 1.01
C PRO A 59 4.44 4.10 0.81
N LEU A 60 3.34 4.85 0.98
CA LEU A 60 3.36 6.31 0.89
C LEU A 60 4.25 6.94 1.97
N TYR A 61 4.18 6.41 3.20
CA TYR A 61 5.06 6.83 4.28
C TYR A 61 6.53 6.54 3.96
N LEU A 62 6.86 5.35 3.46
CA LEU A 62 8.22 4.96 3.06
C LEU A 62 8.76 5.82 1.92
N LEU A 63 7.91 6.14 0.93
CA LEU A 63 8.26 7.06 -0.14
C LEU A 63 8.58 8.45 0.42
N GLY A 64 7.74 9.00 1.28
CA GLY A 64 7.99 10.34 1.84
C GLY A 64 9.15 10.39 2.84
N ARG A 65 9.36 9.31 3.61
CA ARG A 65 10.36 9.28 4.69
C ARG A 65 11.76 8.88 4.21
N ALA A 66 11.83 7.95 3.26
CA ALA A 66 13.06 7.30 2.84
C ALA A 66 13.23 7.27 1.30
N SER A 67 12.29 7.85 0.54
CA SER A 67 12.30 7.84 -0.92
C SER A 67 12.36 6.43 -1.51
N VAL A 68 11.85 5.43 -0.77
CA VAL A 68 11.75 4.03 -1.20
C VAL A 68 10.44 3.90 -1.97
N ALA A 69 10.54 3.74 -3.29
CA ALA A 69 9.40 3.83 -4.20
C ALA A 69 8.83 2.45 -4.57
N SER A 70 9.64 1.39 -4.50
CA SER A 70 9.27 0.06 -4.95
C SER A 70 8.04 -0.53 -4.24
N PRO A 71 7.78 -0.32 -2.94
CA PRO A 71 6.54 -0.80 -2.33
C PRO A 71 5.31 -0.17 -2.96
N LEU A 72 5.37 1.13 -3.26
CA LEU A 72 4.24 1.85 -3.85
C LEU A 72 4.00 1.38 -5.29
N LEU A 73 5.08 1.16 -6.04
CA LEU A 73 5.00 0.62 -7.41
C LEU A 73 4.42 -0.80 -7.42
N VAL A 74 4.83 -1.67 -6.49
CA VAL A 74 4.28 -3.03 -6.38
C VAL A 74 2.81 -3.01 -5.98
N THR A 75 2.39 -2.14 -5.05
CA THR A 75 0.97 -1.95 -4.72
C THR A 75 0.18 -1.51 -5.95
N ALA A 76 0.68 -0.51 -6.69
CA ALA A 76 0.01 -0.01 -7.90
C ALA A 76 -0.09 -1.07 -9.00
N LEU A 77 1.00 -1.82 -9.26
CA LEU A 77 1.02 -2.91 -10.23
C LEU A 77 0.09 -4.05 -9.84
N SER A 78 0.01 -4.38 -8.55
CA SER A 78 -0.90 -5.41 -8.04
C SER A 78 -2.36 -5.03 -8.29
N LEU A 79 -2.74 -3.78 -7.99
CA LEU A 79 -4.08 -3.26 -8.26
C LEU A 79 -4.37 -3.21 -9.76
N ALA A 80 -3.44 -2.72 -10.58
CA ALA A 80 -3.57 -2.69 -12.03
C ALA A 80 -3.75 -4.10 -12.62
N SER A 81 -3.01 -5.09 -12.12
CA SER A 81 -3.13 -6.49 -12.51
C SER A 81 -4.49 -7.09 -12.11
N THR A 82 -5.03 -6.68 -10.95
CA THR A 82 -6.38 -7.05 -10.52
C THR A 82 -7.44 -6.44 -11.45
N ALA A 83 -7.34 -5.13 -11.74
CA ALA A 83 -8.26 -4.43 -12.63
C ALA A 83 -8.22 -5.00 -14.06
N PHE A 84 -7.03 -5.29 -14.58
CA PHE A 84 -6.85 -5.89 -15.90
C PHE A 84 -7.48 -7.29 -15.97
N ARG A 85 -7.20 -8.16 -15.00
CA ARG A 85 -7.80 -9.51 -14.95
C ARG A 85 -9.31 -9.48 -14.82
N TRP A 86 -9.84 -8.53 -14.07
CA TRP A 86 -11.28 -8.30 -13.98
C TRP A 86 -11.87 -7.85 -15.32
N ALA A 87 -11.26 -6.87 -15.98
CA ALA A 87 -11.74 -6.33 -17.26
C ALA A 87 -11.73 -7.37 -18.40
N VAL A 88 -10.75 -8.28 -18.41
CA VAL A 88 -10.61 -9.31 -19.45
C VAL A 88 -11.32 -10.63 -19.05
N GLY A 89 -11.90 -10.72 -17.85
CA GLY A 89 -12.65 -11.91 -17.42
C GLY A 89 -11.82 -13.18 -17.24
N THR A 90 -10.50 -13.07 -17.04
CA THR A 90 -9.56 -14.20 -17.06
C THR A 90 -9.38 -14.91 -15.72
N HIS A 91 -10.08 -14.49 -14.67
CA HIS A 91 -9.95 -15.05 -13.32
C HIS A 91 -11.32 -15.17 -12.65
N LEU A 92 -11.56 -16.29 -11.93
CA LEU A 92 -12.87 -16.53 -11.29
C LEU A 92 -13.26 -15.43 -10.29
N HIS A 93 -12.31 -14.88 -9.52
CA HIS A 93 -12.60 -13.93 -8.45
C HIS A 93 -11.41 -12.96 -8.15
N PRO A 94 -10.97 -12.14 -9.11
CA PRO A 94 -9.79 -11.29 -8.95
C PRO A 94 -10.00 -10.17 -7.91
N LEU A 95 -11.23 -9.66 -7.77
CA LEU A 95 -11.57 -8.58 -6.85
C LEU A 95 -11.58 -9.05 -5.40
N THR A 96 -12.31 -10.12 -5.08
CA THR A 96 -12.39 -10.65 -3.71
C THR A 96 -11.04 -11.22 -3.25
N SER A 97 -10.28 -11.85 -4.15
CA SER A 97 -8.90 -12.29 -3.86
C SER A 97 -8.03 -11.12 -3.38
N HIS A 98 -8.11 -9.96 -4.04
CA HIS A 98 -7.36 -8.78 -3.62
C HIS A 98 -7.71 -8.32 -2.19
N LEU A 99 -8.96 -8.51 -1.75
CA LEU A 99 -9.42 -8.16 -0.39
C LEU A 99 -9.06 -9.22 0.65
N THR A 100 -8.90 -10.49 0.28
CA THR A 100 -8.63 -11.57 1.24
C THR A 100 -7.14 -11.81 1.43
N VAL A 101 -6.36 -11.78 0.34
CA VAL A 101 -4.92 -12.06 0.35
C VAL A 101 -4.04 -10.81 0.50
N TRP A 102 -4.62 -9.68 0.93
CA TRP A 102 -3.87 -8.44 1.12
C TRP A 102 -2.62 -8.59 2.00
N PRO A 103 -2.53 -9.48 3.03
CA PRO A 103 -1.29 -9.62 3.80
C PRO A 103 -0.13 -10.13 2.95
N LEU A 104 -0.40 -11.01 1.97
CA LEU A 104 0.62 -11.48 1.02
C LEU A 104 1.03 -10.39 0.04
N LEU A 105 0.05 -9.64 -0.48
CA LEU A 105 0.32 -8.49 -1.37
C LEU A 105 1.14 -7.41 -0.64
N PHE A 106 0.81 -7.17 0.63
CA PHE A 106 1.53 -6.28 1.50
C PHE A 106 2.97 -6.76 1.75
N ALA A 107 3.13 -8.04 2.09
CA ALA A 107 4.46 -8.64 2.28
C ALA A 107 5.32 -8.55 1.01
N LEU A 108 4.72 -8.78 -0.16
CA LEU A 108 5.40 -8.64 -1.45
C LEU A 108 5.86 -7.19 -1.69
N ALA A 109 4.99 -6.21 -1.45
CA ALA A 109 5.33 -4.79 -1.58
C ALA A 109 6.46 -4.39 -0.61
N MET A 110 6.37 -4.83 0.64
CA MET A 110 7.41 -4.58 1.65
C MET A 110 8.73 -5.29 1.32
N GLY A 111 8.67 -6.50 0.76
CA GLY A 111 9.83 -7.23 0.28
C GLY A 111 10.56 -6.48 -0.84
N ALA A 112 9.82 -5.91 -1.79
CA ALA A 112 10.40 -5.04 -2.82
C ALA A 112 11.08 -3.80 -2.20
N GLY A 113 10.47 -3.20 -1.17
CA GLY A 113 11.07 -2.09 -0.43
C GLY A 113 12.36 -2.47 0.28
N ALA A 114 12.38 -3.66 0.91
CA ALA A 114 13.58 -4.19 1.54
C ALA A 114 14.70 -4.42 0.52
N VAL A 115 14.39 -4.99 -0.65
CA VAL A 115 15.35 -5.17 -1.76
C VAL A 115 15.89 -3.82 -2.22
N GLU A 116 15.02 -2.83 -2.47
CA GLU A 116 15.45 -1.49 -2.86
C GLU A 116 16.38 -0.86 -1.80
N ALA A 117 16.02 -0.96 -0.53
CA ALA A 117 16.82 -0.43 0.58
C ALA A 117 18.19 -1.13 0.68
N LEU A 118 18.25 -2.45 0.49
CA LEU A 118 19.51 -3.22 0.48
C LEU A 118 20.40 -2.82 -0.69
N LEU A 119 19.84 -2.68 -1.89
CA LEU A 119 20.56 -2.23 -3.08
C LEU A 119 21.15 -0.83 -2.88
N ARG A 120 20.35 0.10 -2.34
CA ARG A 120 20.83 1.45 -2.02
C ARG A 120 21.91 1.43 -0.94
N SER A 121 21.77 0.60 0.09
CA SER A 121 22.81 0.45 1.12
C SER A 121 24.11 -0.12 0.56
N GLY A 122 24.03 -1.07 -0.38
CA GLY A 122 25.20 -1.60 -1.09
C GLY A 122 25.88 -0.54 -1.95
N ALA A 123 25.09 0.21 -2.73
CA ALA A 123 25.58 1.30 -3.56
C ALA A 123 26.21 2.43 -2.74
N ASP A 124 25.65 2.77 -1.58
CA ASP A 124 26.26 3.73 -0.65
C ASP A 124 27.62 3.25 -0.14
N ARG A 125 27.75 1.96 0.19
CA ARG A 125 29.01 1.39 0.71
C ARG A 125 30.09 1.25 -0.37
N LEU A 126 29.72 0.93 -1.60
CA LEU A 126 30.66 0.64 -2.68
C LEU A 126 31.02 1.88 -3.49
N LEU A 127 30.05 2.77 -3.72
CA LEU A 127 30.16 3.88 -4.67
C LEU A 127 29.89 5.25 -4.03
N GLY A 128 29.28 5.29 -2.84
CA GLY A 128 28.92 6.54 -2.16
C GLY A 128 27.70 7.28 -2.74
N VAL A 129 26.84 6.61 -3.53
CA VAL A 129 25.75 7.22 -4.33
C VAL A 129 24.33 6.74 -3.94
N GLY A 130 24.17 5.86 -2.95
CA GLY A 130 22.89 5.25 -2.58
C GLY A 130 21.87 6.15 -1.85
N GLY A 131 22.28 7.31 -1.35
CA GLY A 131 21.37 8.37 -0.90
C GLY A 131 20.63 8.10 0.43
N LEU A 132 20.98 7.05 1.18
CA LEU A 132 20.35 6.74 2.48
C LEU A 132 20.82 7.66 3.63
N ARG A 133 21.72 8.62 3.37
CA ARG A 133 22.27 9.56 4.37
C ARG A 133 21.21 10.32 5.20
N ARG A 134 19.96 10.43 4.74
CA ARG A 134 18.84 11.05 5.50
C ARG A 134 18.16 10.13 6.53
N LEU A 135 18.49 8.84 6.58
CA LEU A 135 17.96 7.94 7.62
C LEU A 135 18.71 8.06 8.95
N TRP A 136 19.98 8.49 8.92
CA TRP A 136 20.89 8.47 10.08
C TRP A 136 21.27 9.85 10.66
N ARG A 137 20.94 10.97 9.99
CA ARG A 137 21.13 12.29 10.61
C ARG A 137 20.12 12.48 11.73
N ARG A 138 20.59 12.41 12.98
CA ARG A 138 19.87 12.94 14.14
C ARG A 138 19.55 14.42 13.89
N PRO A 139 18.39 14.91 14.34
CA PRO A 139 18.19 16.35 14.47
C PRO A 139 19.15 16.83 15.55
N ASP A 140 20.10 17.67 15.14
CA ASP A 140 20.93 18.47 16.04
C ASP A 140 20.06 19.59 16.64
#